data_AF-A0A4Y6I8C3-F1
#
_entry.id   AF-A0A4Y6I8C3-F1
#
_cell.length_a   1.000
_cell.length_b   1.000
_cell.length_c   1.000
_cell.angle_alpha   90.00
_cell.angle_beta   90.00
_cell.angle_gamma   90.00
#
_symmetry.space_group_name_H-M   'P 1'
#
loop_
_entity.id
_entity.type
_entity.pdbx_description
1 polymer ?
#
loop_
_entity_poly.entity_id
_entity_poly.type
_entity_poly.pdbx_seq_one_letter_code
_entity_poly.pdbx_strand_id
1 'polypeptide(L)'
;MNNDNWTKWVEERILKILNEKVLTQKVVEIVRKQDKKVHIIPKKYRILAGLLQSINIQFGNFIEEFITKLLELDGRYEIIKKYSNKRNNSFKLNNLNEKIIDEYINKQPTVKSDVEYEFSNLQQTLVLNSINYPENSHQTIQDVDLLFKNKISNEIYYLEIKYNDDHDTGKFININKKLIRTYSCLIEEFEVKDKENIKPILFYFNDKKKKENCYLPEKTVILRGKEFFEKFLKIDYEEVSNYLSKLSENNFVKKQFERIIKEL
;
A
#
# COMPACT_ATOMS: atom_id res chain seq x y z
N MET A 1 -8.70 -22.75 -9.36
CA MET A 1 -8.08 -22.54 -8.03
C MET A 1 -9.10 -22.98 -7.00
N ASN A 2 -8.73 -23.66 -5.91
CA ASN A 2 -9.70 -23.98 -4.86
C ASN A 2 -10.02 -22.70 -4.08
N ASN A 3 -11.22 -22.15 -4.30
CA ASN A 3 -11.71 -20.92 -3.66
C ASN A 3 -11.68 -21.02 -2.12
N ASP A 4 -11.72 -22.24 -1.57
CA ASP A 4 -11.68 -22.52 -0.13
C ASP A 4 -10.41 -22.05 0.60
N ASN A 5 -9.29 -21.83 -0.11
CA ASN A 5 -8.02 -21.54 0.55
C ASN A 5 -7.87 -20.06 0.97
N TRP A 6 -8.36 -19.12 0.16
CA TRP A 6 -8.24 -17.69 0.48
C TRP A 6 -9.37 -17.20 1.38
N THR A 7 -10.59 -17.72 1.23
CA THR A 7 -11.74 -17.38 2.08
C THR A 7 -11.49 -17.77 3.54
N LYS A 8 -11.01 -18.99 3.78
CA LYS A 8 -10.61 -19.45 5.12
C LYS A 8 -9.51 -18.58 5.73
N TRP A 9 -8.50 -18.20 4.92
CA TRP A 9 -7.44 -17.30 5.38
C TRP A 9 -8.00 -15.93 5.78
N VAL A 10 -8.94 -15.39 4.99
CA VAL A 10 -9.61 -14.12 5.31
C VAL A 10 -10.35 -14.22 6.65
N GLU A 11 -11.14 -15.28 6.87
CA GLU A 11 -11.86 -15.50 8.12
C GLU A 11 -10.91 -15.55 9.32
N GLU A 12 -9.88 -16.39 9.25
CA GLU A 12 -8.87 -16.51 10.30
C GLU A 12 -8.20 -15.17 10.61
N ARG A 13 -7.93 -14.36 9.58
CA ARG A 13 -7.24 -13.08 9.74
C ARG A 13 -8.15 -12.02 10.35
N ILE A 14 -9.40 -11.95 9.92
CA ILE A 14 -10.41 -11.05 10.50
C ILE A 14 -10.66 -11.40 11.97
N LEU A 15 -10.74 -12.69 12.32
CA LEU A 15 -10.89 -13.12 13.71
C LEU A 15 -9.70 -12.73 14.58
N LYS A 16 -8.50 -12.75 14.03
CA LYS A 16 -7.31 -12.26 14.74
C LYS A 16 -7.34 -10.74 14.97
N ILE A 17 -7.91 -9.97 14.04
CA ILE A 17 -8.09 -8.52 14.19
C ILE A 17 -9.13 -8.23 15.27
N LEU A 18 -10.23 -8.97 15.28
CA LEU A 18 -11.35 -8.82 16.21
C LEU A 18 -11.15 -9.56 17.54
N ASN A 19 -9.97 -10.12 17.78
CA ASN A 19 -9.71 -10.88 19.00
C ASN A 19 -9.82 -10.00 20.24
N GLU A 20 -10.73 -10.36 21.13
CA GLU A 20 -11.04 -9.63 22.37
C GLU A 20 -9.79 -9.35 23.23
N LYS A 21 -8.92 -10.35 23.46
CA LYS A 21 -7.73 -10.15 24.28
C LYS A 21 -6.79 -9.10 23.68
N VAL A 22 -6.65 -9.10 22.36
CA VAL A 22 -5.84 -8.12 21.63
C VAL A 22 -6.45 -6.73 21.72
N LEU A 23 -7.78 -6.62 21.57
CA LEU A 23 -8.49 -5.35 21.66
C LEU A 23 -8.44 -4.78 23.09
N THR A 24 -8.68 -5.59 24.11
CA THR A 24 -8.60 -5.17 25.52
C THR A 24 -7.20 -4.68 25.88
N GLN A 25 -6.15 -5.39 25.47
CA GLN A 25 -4.76 -4.94 25.65
C GLN A 25 -4.51 -3.59 24.98
N LYS A 26 -4.98 -3.41 23.73
CA LYS A 26 -4.88 -2.13 23.01
C LYS A 26 -5.63 -1.01 23.71
N VAL A 27 -6.82 -1.27 24.24
CA VAL A 27 -7.59 -0.29 25.01
C VAL A 27 -6.77 0.16 26.23
N VAL A 28 -6.17 -0.77 26.97
CA VAL A 28 -5.31 -0.44 28.12
C VAL A 28 -4.12 0.44 27.71
N GLU A 29 -3.46 0.14 26.60
CA GLU A 29 -2.37 0.97 26.07
C GLU A 29 -2.83 2.37 25.66
N ILE A 30 -3.98 2.47 24.99
CA ILE A 30 -4.57 3.75 24.59
C ILE A 30 -4.93 4.55 25.84
N VAL A 31 -5.59 3.96 26.82
CA VAL A 31 -5.93 4.57 28.10
C VAL A 31 -4.68 5.16 28.76
N ARG A 32 -3.61 4.37 28.90
CA ARG A 32 -2.33 4.82 29.46
C ARG A 32 -1.71 5.99 28.70
N LYS A 33 -1.78 5.98 27.36
CA LYS A 33 -1.29 7.09 26.51
C LYS A 33 -2.15 8.34 26.69
N GLN A 34 -3.46 8.20 26.84
CA GLN A 34 -4.38 9.32 26.97
C GLN A 34 -4.39 9.94 28.38
N ASP A 35 -4.07 9.16 29.42
CA ASP A 35 -3.90 9.63 30.81
C ASP A 35 -2.77 10.65 30.97
N LYS A 36 -1.72 10.51 30.16
CA LYS A 36 -0.58 11.43 30.18
C LYS A 36 -0.82 12.73 29.41
N LYS A 37 -1.93 12.86 28.69
CA LYS A 37 -2.22 14.01 27.83
C LYS A 37 -3.12 15.02 28.55
N VAL A 38 -2.61 16.23 28.73
CA VAL A 38 -3.41 17.39 29.11
C VAL A 38 -4.23 17.83 27.91
N HIS A 39 -5.56 17.69 27.97
CA HIS A 39 -6.44 17.99 26.84
C HIS A 39 -7.86 18.33 27.31
N ILE A 40 -8.48 19.32 26.66
CA ILE A 40 -9.87 19.73 26.92
C ILE A 40 -10.93 18.71 26.46
N ILE A 41 -10.58 17.76 25.58
CA ILE A 41 -11.53 16.78 25.06
C ILE A 41 -11.60 15.61 26.03
N PRO A 42 -12.81 15.19 26.44
CA PRO A 42 -13.00 14.09 27.36
C PRO A 42 -12.21 12.83 26.98
N LYS A 43 -11.59 12.21 27.99
CA LYS A 43 -10.74 11.02 27.82
C LYS A 43 -11.46 9.89 27.08
N LYS A 44 -12.75 9.66 27.38
CA LYS A 44 -13.56 8.61 26.76
C LYS A 44 -13.60 8.73 25.23
N TYR A 45 -13.84 9.92 24.69
CA TYR A 45 -13.85 10.14 23.23
C TYR A 45 -12.49 9.92 22.61
N ARG A 46 -11.40 10.33 23.30
CA ARG A 46 -10.03 10.11 22.82
C ARG A 46 -9.64 8.62 22.81
N ILE A 47 -10.16 7.84 23.75
CA ILE A 47 -9.98 6.37 23.77
C ILE A 47 -10.70 5.74 22.58
N LEU A 48 -11.98 6.08 22.38
CA LEU A 48 -12.77 5.57 21.27
C LEU A 48 -12.13 5.89 19.92
N ALA A 49 -11.72 7.15 19.71
CA ALA A 49 -11.02 7.56 18.50
C ALA A 49 -9.71 6.78 18.28
N GLY A 50 -8.94 6.56 19.34
CA GLY A 50 -7.72 5.76 19.29
C GLY A 50 -7.97 4.29 18.93
N LEU A 51 -9.06 3.71 19.43
CA LEU A 51 -9.44 2.33 19.10
C LEU A 51 -9.83 2.20 17.63
N LEU A 52 -10.70 3.08 17.13
CA LEU A 52 -11.11 3.11 15.73
C LEU A 52 -9.91 3.28 14.80
N GLN A 53 -8.98 4.19 15.15
CA GLN A 53 -7.75 4.37 14.39
C GLN A 53 -6.89 3.10 14.37
N SER A 54 -6.74 2.43 15.51
CA SER A 54 -5.99 1.18 15.62
C SER A 54 -6.61 0.06 14.76
N ILE A 55 -7.94 -0.05 14.75
CA ILE A 55 -8.66 -1.01 13.92
C ILE A 55 -8.44 -0.68 12.44
N ASN A 56 -8.55 0.59 12.05
CA ASN A 56 -8.31 1.04 10.67
C ASN A 56 -6.90 0.69 10.17
N ILE A 57 -5.87 0.86 11.02
CA ILE A 57 -4.49 0.46 10.70
C ILE A 57 -4.40 -1.06 10.45
N GLN A 58 -5.08 -1.87 11.27
CA GLN A 58 -5.09 -3.33 11.08
C GLN A 58 -5.77 -3.75 9.78
N PHE A 59 -6.83 -3.07 9.38
CA PHE A 59 -7.47 -3.31 8.09
C PHE A 59 -6.58 -2.91 6.90
N GLY A 60 -5.82 -1.83 7.02
CA GLY A 60 -4.78 -1.48 6.03
C GLY A 60 -3.77 -2.61 5.84
N ASN A 61 -3.17 -3.08 6.94
CA ASN A 61 -2.23 -4.21 6.90
C ASN A 61 -2.88 -5.50 6.37
N PHE A 62 -4.16 -5.74 6.68
CA PHE A 62 -4.89 -6.90 6.18
C PHE A 62 -4.97 -6.90 4.65
N ILE A 63 -5.18 -5.75 4.01
CA ILE A 63 -5.27 -5.65 2.55
C ILE A 63 -3.92 -5.96 1.90
N GLU A 64 -2.83 -5.42 2.46
CA GLU A 64 -1.47 -5.71 1.98
C GLU A 64 -1.18 -7.22 2.00
N GLU A 65 -1.48 -7.87 3.13
CA GLU A 65 -1.33 -9.32 3.28
C GLU A 65 -2.29 -10.11 2.39
N PHE A 66 -3.52 -9.63 2.20
CA PHE A 66 -4.52 -10.28 1.38
C PHE A 66 -4.10 -10.30 -0.10
N ILE A 67 -3.67 -9.15 -0.64
CA ILE A 67 -3.16 -9.08 -2.01
C ILE A 67 -1.92 -9.96 -2.18
N THR A 68 -1.02 -9.97 -1.19
CA THR A 68 0.14 -10.87 -1.16
C THR A 68 -0.32 -12.34 -1.28
N LYS A 69 -1.32 -12.74 -0.48
CA LYS A 69 -1.86 -14.10 -0.47
C LYS A 69 -2.49 -14.48 -1.82
N LEU A 70 -3.23 -13.57 -2.46
CA LEU A 70 -3.83 -13.82 -3.76
C LEU A 70 -2.76 -14.05 -4.85
N LEU A 71 -1.69 -13.25 -4.86
CA LEU A 71 -0.56 -13.43 -5.79
C LEU A 71 0.19 -14.74 -5.55
N GLU A 72 0.40 -15.13 -4.28
CA GLU A 72 0.99 -16.42 -3.94
C GLU A 72 0.14 -17.59 -4.47
N LEU A 73 -1.18 -17.51 -4.34
CA LEU A 73 -2.12 -18.54 -4.82
C LEU A 73 -2.22 -18.58 -6.35
N ASP A 74 -2.07 -17.44 -7.03
CA ASP A 74 -2.07 -17.37 -8.48
C ASP A 74 -0.92 -18.19 -9.11
N GLY A 75 0.23 -18.18 -8.43
CA GLY A 75 1.39 -19.02 -8.73
C GLY A 75 2.31 -18.50 -9.82
N ARG A 76 1.88 -17.52 -10.64
CA ARG A 76 2.71 -16.88 -11.69
C ARG A 76 3.81 -15.98 -11.13
N TYR A 77 3.67 -15.53 -9.89
CA TYR A 77 4.55 -14.55 -9.27
C TYR A 77 5.36 -15.14 -8.12
N GLU A 78 6.53 -14.56 -7.89
CA GLU A 78 7.37 -14.77 -6.73
C GLU A 78 7.37 -13.50 -5.87
N ILE A 79 6.98 -13.62 -4.60
CA ILE A 79 7.03 -12.50 -3.66
C ILE A 79 8.47 -12.30 -3.18
N ILE A 80 9.01 -11.09 -3.31
CA ILE A 80 10.35 -10.74 -2.82
C ILE A 80 10.27 -10.45 -1.32
N LYS A 81 10.19 -11.54 -0.52
CA LYS A 81 10.01 -11.50 0.95
C LYS A 81 11.10 -10.74 1.71
N LYS A 82 12.24 -10.47 1.07
CA LYS A 82 13.29 -9.61 1.64
C LYS A 82 12.74 -8.23 1.98
N TYR A 83 11.83 -7.68 1.16
CA TYR A 83 11.32 -6.31 1.26
C TYR A 83 9.81 -6.20 1.49
N SER A 84 9.01 -7.09 0.91
CA SER A 84 7.54 -7.01 0.96
C SER A 84 6.98 -7.11 2.37
N ASN A 85 5.97 -6.28 2.67
CA ASN A 85 5.31 -6.14 3.97
C ASN A 85 6.30 -5.78 5.11
N LYS A 86 7.44 -5.16 4.79
CA LYS A 86 8.44 -4.75 5.79
C LYS A 86 8.53 -3.24 5.88
N ARG A 87 8.71 -2.83 7.13
CA ARG A 87 9.00 -1.45 7.49
C ARG A 87 10.48 -1.26 7.70
N ASN A 88 10.92 -0.04 7.48
CA ASN A 88 12.28 0.40 7.70
C ASN A 88 13.36 -0.36 6.90
N ASN A 89 13.09 -0.70 5.64
CA ASN A 89 14.11 -1.29 4.79
C ASN A 89 15.18 -0.24 4.48
N SER A 90 16.45 -0.60 4.63
CA SER A 90 17.57 0.27 4.27
C SER A 90 17.90 0.11 2.79
N PHE A 91 17.85 1.22 2.05
CA PHE A 91 18.18 1.29 0.63
C PHE A 91 19.23 2.38 0.36
N LYS A 92 19.80 2.36 -0.84
CA LYS A 92 20.52 3.50 -1.40
C LYS A 92 19.58 4.35 -2.23
N LEU A 93 19.78 5.66 -2.18
CA LEU A 93 19.10 6.63 -3.03
C LEU A 93 20.10 7.67 -3.54
N ASN A 94 20.14 7.84 -4.85
CA ASN A 94 20.96 8.81 -5.52
C ASN A 94 20.48 10.23 -5.21
N ASN A 95 21.41 11.11 -4.82
CA ASN A 95 21.13 12.49 -4.43
C ASN A 95 20.56 13.33 -5.60
N LEU A 96 20.93 13.02 -6.85
CA LEU A 96 20.33 13.67 -8.03
C LEU A 96 18.89 13.21 -8.20
N ASN A 97 18.62 11.92 -8.01
CA ASN A 97 17.28 11.38 -8.11
C ASN A 97 16.37 11.98 -7.04
N GLU A 98 16.83 12.11 -5.80
CA GLU A 98 16.05 12.76 -4.74
C GLU A 98 15.64 14.19 -5.13
N LYS A 99 16.57 14.99 -5.67
CA LYS A 99 16.28 16.36 -6.13
C LYS A 99 15.30 16.39 -7.30
N ILE A 100 15.50 15.53 -8.30
CA ILE A 100 14.65 15.49 -9.50
C ILE A 100 13.22 15.06 -9.14
N ILE A 101 13.06 14.11 -8.19
CA ILE A 101 11.75 13.71 -7.69
C ILE A 101 11.06 14.90 -7.01
N ASP A 102 11.78 15.66 -6.19
CA ASP A 102 11.22 16.83 -5.51
C ASP A 102 10.83 17.94 -6.50
N GLU A 103 11.65 18.17 -7.52
CA GLU A 103 11.31 19.10 -8.60
C GLU A 103 10.08 18.65 -9.38
N TYR A 104 10.00 17.37 -9.73
CA TYR A 104 8.85 16.80 -10.43
C TYR A 104 7.55 17.01 -9.63
N ILE A 105 7.57 16.64 -8.35
CA ILE A 105 6.42 16.79 -7.44
C ILE A 105 6.01 18.26 -7.28
N ASN A 106 6.95 19.20 -7.29
CA ASN A 106 6.62 20.62 -7.15
C ASN A 106 6.11 21.26 -8.45
N LYS A 107 6.67 20.87 -9.61
CA LYS A 107 6.34 21.49 -10.91
C LYS A 107 5.06 20.94 -11.51
N GLN A 108 4.88 19.62 -11.45
CA GLN A 108 3.86 18.92 -12.24
C GLN A 108 2.41 19.43 -12.09
N PRO A 109 1.92 19.85 -10.91
CA PRO A 109 0.55 20.36 -10.77
C PRO A 109 0.28 21.68 -11.53
N THR A 110 1.35 22.42 -11.86
CA THR A 110 1.26 23.75 -12.47
C THR A 110 1.45 23.71 -13.99
N VAL A 111 2.00 22.62 -14.52
CA VAL A 111 2.29 22.46 -15.94
C VAL A 111 1.14 21.68 -16.59
N LYS A 112 0.59 22.22 -17.67
CA LYS A 112 -0.34 21.47 -18.55
C LYS A 112 0.47 20.57 -19.49
N SER A 113 1.20 19.62 -18.93
CA SER A 113 1.98 18.62 -19.66
C SER A 113 1.26 17.28 -19.68
N ASP A 114 1.62 16.43 -20.63
CA ASP A 114 1.18 15.04 -20.66
C ASP A 114 1.87 14.25 -19.55
N VAL A 115 1.11 13.83 -18.54
CA VAL A 115 1.62 13.09 -17.38
C VAL A 115 2.27 11.77 -17.77
N GLU A 116 1.81 11.10 -18.84
CA GLU A 116 2.41 9.85 -19.32
C GLU A 116 3.83 10.11 -19.83
N TYR A 117 4.00 11.15 -20.66
CA TYR A 117 5.30 11.54 -21.20
C TYR A 117 6.26 12.00 -20.10
N GLU A 118 5.82 12.89 -19.22
CA GLU A 118 6.66 13.44 -18.15
C GLU A 118 7.09 12.36 -17.14
N PHE A 119 6.18 11.47 -16.77
CA PHE A 119 6.52 10.36 -15.87
C PHE A 119 7.48 9.38 -16.52
N SER A 120 7.28 9.05 -17.81
CA SER A 120 8.17 8.18 -18.58
C SER A 120 9.59 8.76 -18.69
N ASN A 121 9.71 10.08 -18.87
CA ASN A 121 10.99 10.79 -18.86
C ASN A 121 11.64 10.78 -17.48
N LEU A 122 10.86 10.99 -16.42
CA LEU A 122 11.33 10.90 -15.05
C LEU A 122 11.94 9.51 -14.79
N GLN A 123 11.21 8.43 -15.09
CA GLN A 123 11.70 7.06 -14.90
C GLN A 123 13.02 6.81 -15.64
N GLN A 124 13.11 7.24 -16.90
CA GLN A 124 14.34 7.11 -17.68
C GLN A 124 15.51 7.85 -17.01
N THR A 125 15.26 9.07 -16.53
CA THR A 125 16.27 9.89 -15.87
C THR A 125 16.75 9.27 -14.56
N LEU A 126 15.82 8.72 -13.76
CA LEU A 126 16.16 8.03 -12.51
C LEU A 126 17.08 6.83 -12.76
N VAL A 127 16.77 6.00 -13.76
CA VAL A 127 17.61 4.87 -14.17
C VAL A 127 18.99 5.33 -14.63
N LEU A 128 19.06 6.33 -15.53
CA LEU A 128 20.32 6.84 -16.05
C LEU A 128 21.23 7.40 -14.95
N ASN A 129 20.67 8.15 -13.99
CA ASN A 129 21.45 8.68 -12.87
C ASN A 129 21.99 7.57 -11.97
N SER A 130 21.20 6.53 -11.70
CA SER A 130 21.66 5.37 -10.91
C SER A 130 22.75 4.56 -11.62
N ILE A 131 22.82 4.61 -12.95
CA ILE A 131 23.88 3.97 -13.74
C ILE A 131 25.14 4.85 -13.81
N ASN A 132 24.96 6.14 -14.10
CA ASN A 132 26.06 7.05 -14.44
C ASN A 132 26.74 7.68 -13.22
N TYR A 133 26.03 7.76 -12.08
CA TYR A 133 26.53 8.38 -10.85
C TYR A 133 26.26 7.51 -9.60
N PRO A 134 26.60 6.21 -9.60
CA PRO A 134 26.28 5.28 -8.51
C PRO A 134 26.94 5.64 -7.18
N GLU A 135 28.05 6.37 -7.20
CA GLU A 135 28.75 6.88 -6.01
C GLU A 135 28.00 8.03 -5.32
N ASN A 136 27.09 8.70 -6.02
CA ASN A 136 26.33 9.84 -5.51
C ASN A 136 25.05 9.41 -4.77
N SER A 137 25.13 8.35 -3.98
CA SER A 137 24.00 7.79 -3.23
C SER A 137 24.23 7.85 -1.72
N HIS A 138 23.14 8.06 -0.98
CA HIS A 138 23.12 7.97 0.49
C HIS A 138 22.19 6.85 0.94
N GLN A 139 22.33 6.42 2.19
CA GLN A 139 21.40 5.45 2.77
C GLN A 139 20.10 6.13 3.19
N THR A 140 18.97 5.55 2.78
CA THR A 140 17.63 5.99 3.18
C THR A 140 16.81 4.79 3.66
N ILE A 141 15.82 5.08 4.49
CA ILE A 141 14.87 4.10 4.98
C ILE A 141 13.57 4.22 4.17
N GLN A 142 13.04 3.10 3.67
CA GLN A 142 11.71 3.05 3.03
C GLN A 142 10.89 1.84 3.50
N ASP A 143 9.58 2.05 3.56
CA ASP A 143 8.60 0.98 3.72
C ASP A 143 8.20 0.47 2.34
N VAL A 144 8.05 -0.86 2.21
CA VAL A 144 7.61 -1.49 0.97
C VAL A 144 6.41 -2.36 1.29
N ASP A 145 5.24 -1.93 0.81
CA ASP A 145 3.99 -2.66 1.03
C ASP A 145 4.08 -4.02 0.32
N LEU A 146 4.32 -4.03 -1.00
CA LEU A 146 4.48 -5.29 -1.73
C LEU A 146 5.41 -5.19 -2.93
N LEU A 147 6.32 -6.15 -3.03
CA LEU A 147 7.24 -6.35 -4.14
C LEU A 147 7.17 -7.80 -4.63
N PHE A 148 6.96 -8.00 -5.93
CA PHE A 148 6.89 -9.33 -6.53
C PHE A 148 7.44 -9.33 -7.95
N LYS A 149 7.79 -10.52 -8.43
CA LYS A 149 8.42 -10.73 -9.72
C LYS A 149 7.62 -11.73 -10.53
N ASN A 150 7.42 -11.47 -11.81
CA ASN A 150 6.87 -12.47 -12.73
C ASN A 150 7.93 -13.54 -12.99
N LYS A 151 7.59 -14.82 -12.76
CA LYS A 151 8.55 -15.93 -12.89
C LYS A 151 9.01 -16.19 -14.32
N ILE A 152 8.24 -15.75 -15.32
CA ILE A 152 8.51 -15.97 -16.74
C ILE A 152 9.22 -14.75 -17.34
N SER A 153 8.61 -13.55 -17.24
CA SER A 153 9.17 -12.34 -17.85
C SER A 153 10.32 -11.72 -17.05
N ASN A 154 10.51 -12.14 -15.79
CA ASN A 154 11.44 -11.53 -14.83
C ASN A 154 11.16 -10.07 -14.47
N GLU A 155 10.07 -9.47 -14.94
CA GLU A 155 9.66 -8.12 -14.55
C GLU A 155 9.34 -8.04 -13.06
N ILE A 156 9.79 -6.97 -12.42
CA ILE A 156 9.53 -6.66 -11.01
C ILE A 156 8.37 -5.68 -10.92
N TYR A 157 7.48 -5.89 -9.96
CA TYR A 157 6.33 -5.04 -9.69
C TYR A 157 6.40 -4.57 -8.24
N TYR A 158 6.40 -3.26 -8.04
CA TYR A 158 6.31 -2.61 -6.73
C TYR A 158 4.93 -2.00 -6.58
N LEU A 159 4.22 -2.37 -5.52
CA LEU A 159 2.93 -1.81 -5.16
C LEU A 159 3.05 -0.97 -3.89
N GLU A 160 2.55 0.26 -3.97
CA GLU A 160 2.10 1.04 -2.82
C GLU A 160 0.58 0.86 -2.71
N ILE A 161 0.10 0.27 -1.62
CA ILE A 161 -1.28 -0.17 -1.45
C ILE A 161 -2.03 0.85 -0.61
N LYS A 162 -3.22 1.24 -1.06
CA LYS A 162 -4.10 2.17 -0.35
C LYS A 162 -5.52 1.62 -0.34
N TYR A 163 -6.24 1.85 0.75
CA TYR A 163 -7.61 1.37 0.89
C TYR A 163 -8.55 2.07 -0.09
N ASN A 164 -8.49 3.40 -0.14
CA ASN A 164 -9.33 4.25 -0.98
C ASN A 164 -8.52 5.35 -1.64
N ASP A 165 -8.93 5.74 -2.84
CA ASP A 165 -8.57 7.04 -3.43
C ASP A 165 -9.41 8.16 -2.80
N ASP A 166 -9.17 8.49 -1.51
CA ASP A 166 -9.97 9.48 -0.78
C ASP A 166 -9.13 10.56 -0.07
N HIS A 167 -7.83 10.59 -0.31
CA HIS A 167 -6.87 11.37 0.45
C HIS A 167 -7.04 12.88 0.31
N ASP A 168 -6.71 13.60 1.39
CA ASP A 168 -6.58 15.06 1.39
C ASP A 168 -5.41 15.53 0.50
N THR A 169 -5.33 16.82 0.20
CA THR A 169 -4.32 17.36 -0.74
C THR A 169 -2.89 17.06 -0.30
N GLY A 170 -2.57 17.16 0.99
CA GLY A 170 -1.22 16.90 1.49
C GLY A 170 -0.83 15.42 1.37
N LYS A 171 -1.71 14.53 1.81
CA LYS A 171 -1.52 13.08 1.68
C LYS A 171 -1.45 12.64 0.23
N PHE A 172 -2.25 13.24 -0.64
CA PHE A 172 -2.23 12.96 -2.07
C PHE A 172 -0.83 13.21 -2.66
N ILE A 173 -0.21 14.36 -2.39
CA ILE A 173 1.14 14.67 -2.84
C ILE A 173 2.15 13.67 -2.27
N ASN A 174 2.07 13.42 -0.96
CA ASN A 174 3.02 12.56 -0.26
C ASN A 174 3.00 11.11 -0.75
N ILE A 175 1.83 10.57 -1.11
CA ILE A 175 1.72 9.19 -1.61
C ILE A 175 2.39 9.06 -2.98
N ASN A 176 2.16 10.02 -3.88
CA ASN A 176 2.82 10.05 -5.18
C ASN A 176 4.34 10.17 -5.02
N LYS A 177 4.82 11.11 -4.19
CA LYS A 177 6.24 11.25 -3.88
C LYS A 177 6.84 9.99 -3.27
N LYS A 178 6.14 9.33 -2.33
CA LYS A 178 6.58 8.07 -1.71
C LYS A 178 6.76 6.98 -2.76
N LEU A 179 5.77 6.77 -3.64
CA LEU A 179 5.85 5.75 -4.68
C LEU A 179 7.10 5.96 -5.56
N ILE A 180 7.32 7.18 -6.05
CA ILE A 180 8.44 7.50 -6.95
C ILE A 180 9.78 7.36 -6.22
N ARG A 181 9.86 7.80 -4.96
CA ARG A 181 11.08 7.68 -4.15
C ARG A 181 11.44 6.22 -3.87
N THR A 182 10.46 5.40 -3.48
CA THR A 182 10.68 3.97 -3.27
C THR A 182 11.06 3.29 -4.57
N TYR A 183 10.40 3.63 -5.68
CA TYR A 183 10.79 3.15 -7.02
C TYR A 183 12.27 3.46 -7.34
N SER A 184 12.74 4.68 -7.09
CA SER A 184 14.15 5.03 -7.30
C SER A 184 15.10 4.24 -6.41
N CYS A 185 14.71 3.92 -5.17
CA CYS A 185 15.50 3.07 -4.28
C CYS A 185 15.62 1.64 -4.86
N LEU A 186 14.53 1.12 -5.42
CA LEU A 186 14.48 -0.22 -6.00
C LEU A 186 15.27 -0.31 -7.32
N ILE A 187 15.35 0.77 -8.10
CA ILE A 187 16.24 0.85 -9.27
C ILE A 187 17.68 0.53 -8.87
N GLU A 188 18.18 1.14 -7.78
CA GLU A 188 19.53 0.89 -7.29
C GLU A 188 19.69 -0.50 -6.68
N GLU A 189 18.73 -0.92 -5.85
CA GLU A 189 18.77 -2.22 -5.18
C GLU A 189 18.81 -3.41 -6.16
N PHE A 190 18.12 -3.29 -7.29
CA PHE A 190 18.05 -4.33 -8.32
C PHE A 190 18.94 -4.04 -9.54
N GLU A 191 19.80 -3.03 -9.46
CA GLU A 191 20.72 -2.61 -10.53
C GLU A 191 20.05 -2.46 -11.90
N VAL A 192 18.82 -1.92 -11.89
CA VAL A 192 17.95 -1.81 -13.05
C VAL A 192 18.61 -0.97 -14.14
N LYS A 193 18.70 -1.53 -15.35
CA LYS A 193 19.27 -0.85 -16.53
C LYS A 193 18.24 -0.32 -17.52
N ASP A 194 17.02 -0.83 -17.43
CA ASP A 194 15.88 -0.44 -18.25
C ASP A 194 14.68 -0.21 -17.34
N LYS A 195 14.02 0.95 -17.50
CA LYS A 195 12.85 1.31 -16.71
C LYS A 195 11.69 0.32 -16.84
N GLU A 196 11.63 -0.44 -17.94
CA GLU A 196 10.60 -1.46 -18.16
C GLU A 196 10.77 -2.70 -17.28
N ASN A 197 11.97 -2.93 -16.71
CA ASN A 197 12.25 -4.11 -15.87
C ASN A 197 11.64 -4.01 -14.46
N ILE A 198 11.23 -2.81 -14.03
CA ILE A 198 10.54 -2.59 -12.76
C ILE A 198 9.38 -1.61 -12.92
N LYS A 199 8.20 -2.01 -12.49
CA LYS A 199 6.96 -1.24 -12.66
C LYS A 199 6.42 -0.80 -11.30
N PRO A 200 6.45 0.50 -10.98
CA PRO A 200 5.78 1.02 -9.80
C PRO A 200 4.28 1.10 -10.05
N ILE A 201 3.49 0.75 -9.04
CA ILE A 201 2.04 0.74 -9.10
C ILE A 201 1.49 1.38 -7.82
N LEU A 202 0.67 2.41 -7.97
CA LEU A 202 -0.18 2.89 -6.89
C LEU A 202 -1.51 2.16 -6.97
N PHE A 203 -1.74 1.24 -6.03
CA PHE A 203 -2.92 0.39 -6.02
C PHE A 203 -3.95 0.90 -5.01
N TYR A 204 -5.18 1.13 -5.47
CA TYR A 204 -6.33 1.40 -4.61
C TYR A 204 -7.25 0.19 -4.54
N PHE A 205 -7.57 -0.27 -3.32
CA PHE A 205 -8.47 -1.39 -3.06
C PHE A 205 -9.96 -0.99 -3.18
N ASN A 206 -10.28 -0.13 -4.13
CA ASN A 206 -11.62 0.26 -4.54
C ASN A 206 -11.60 0.70 -6.02
N ASP A 207 -12.78 0.79 -6.65
CA ASP A 207 -12.90 1.23 -8.06
C ASP A 207 -13.14 2.73 -8.20
N LYS A 208 -13.38 3.44 -7.10
CA LYS A 208 -13.78 4.84 -7.14
C LYS A 208 -12.55 5.73 -7.37
N LYS A 209 -12.56 6.47 -8.48
CA LYS A 209 -11.67 7.61 -8.72
C LYS A 209 -12.20 8.86 -8.03
N LYS A 210 -11.38 9.55 -7.23
CA LYS A 210 -11.77 10.83 -6.60
C LYS A 210 -11.40 12.03 -7.46
N LYS A 211 -10.17 12.08 -7.94
CA LYS A 211 -9.66 13.15 -8.80
C LYS A 211 -8.61 12.60 -9.74
N GLU A 212 -8.38 13.30 -10.84
CA GLU A 212 -7.30 12.93 -11.76
C GLU A 212 -5.93 13.13 -11.11
N ASN A 213 -5.03 12.19 -11.36
CA ASN A 213 -3.66 12.29 -10.91
C ASN A 213 -2.79 13.07 -11.90
N CYS A 214 -2.22 14.17 -11.43
CA CYS A 214 -1.28 14.97 -12.23
C CYS A 214 0.15 14.41 -12.19
N TYR A 215 0.49 13.56 -11.22
CA TYR A 215 1.85 13.03 -10.99
C TYR A 215 2.10 11.64 -11.55
N LEU A 216 1.06 10.81 -11.64
CA LEU A 216 1.18 9.43 -12.05
C LEU A 216 0.15 9.15 -13.13
N PRO A 217 0.53 8.48 -14.22
CA PRO A 217 -0.39 8.16 -15.26
C PRO A 217 -1.44 7.12 -14.84
N GLU A 218 -2.72 7.46 -15.06
CA GLU A 218 -3.87 6.71 -14.54
C GLU A 218 -4.05 5.32 -15.14
N LYS A 219 -3.57 5.06 -16.37
CA LYS A 219 -3.81 3.78 -17.06
C LYS A 219 -2.67 2.78 -16.90
N THR A 220 -1.48 3.25 -16.56
CA THR A 220 -0.25 2.46 -16.59
C THR A 220 0.32 2.24 -15.20
N VAL A 221 0.19 3.24 -14.30
CA VAL A 221 0.82 3.26 -12.98
C VAL A 221 -0.20 3.19 -11.84
N ILE A 222 -1.42 3.71 -12.04
CA ILE A 222 -2.48 3.61 -11.04
C ILE A 222 -3.36 2.43 -11.41
N LEU A 223 -3.64 1.56 -10.46
CA LEU A 223 -4.61 0.48 -10.65
C LEU A 223 -5.63 0.52 -9.53
N ARG A 224 -6.88 0.29 -9.90
CA ARG A 224 -8.01 0.19 -9.00
C ARG A 224 -8.52 -1.25 -8.93
N GLY A 225 -9.35 -1.54 -7.93
CA GLY A 225 -9.79 -2.89 -7.54
C GLY A 225 -9.85 -3.88 -8.69
N LYS A 226 -10.77 -3.66 -9.64
CA LYS A 226 -10.97 -4.55 -10.78
C LYS A 226 -9.77 -4.64 -11.74
N GLU A 227 -9.15 -3.50 -12.07
CA GLU A 227 -8.03 -3.43 -13.03
C GLU A 227 -6.82 -4.23 -12.54
N PHE A 228 -6.54 -4.20 -11.23
CA PHE A 228 -5.47 -4.99 -10.65
C PHE A 228 -5.75 -6.49 -10.77
N PHE A 229 -6.98 -6.90 -10.48
CA PHE A 229 -7.38 -8.31 -10.53
C PHE A 229 -7.30 -8.85 -11.95
N GLU A 230 -7.88 -8.13 -12.93
CA GLU A 230 -7.83 -8.53 -14.34
C GLU A 230 -6.39 -8.65 -14.86
N LYS A 231 -5.50 -7.76 -14.41
CA LYS A 231 -4.09 -7.74 -14.85
C LYS A 231 -3.25 -8.82 -14.18
N PHE A 232 -3.39 -9.01 -12.87
CA PHE A 232 -2.45 -9.79 -12.08
C PHE A 232 -3.00 -11.09 -11.52
N LEU A 233 -4.31 -11.30 -11.49
CA LEU A 233 -4.90 -12.44 -10.79
C LEU A 233 -5.78 -13.26 -11.73
N LYS A 234 -5.83 -14.57 -11.49
CA LYS A 234 -6.80 -15.48 -12.13
C LYS A 234 -8.15 -15.49 -11.41
N ILE A 235 -8.16 -15.08 -10.14
CA ILE A 235 -9.41 -14.98 -9.38
C ILE A 235 -10.19 -13.74 -9.83
N ASP A 236 -11.51 -13.90 -9.98
CA ASP A 236 -12.38 -12.81 -10.38
C ASP A 236 -12.55 -11.80 -9.23
N TYR A 237 -12.50 -10.52 -9.58
CA TYR A 237 -12.76 -9.42 -8.66
C TYR A 237 -14.17 -9.51 -8.07
N GLU A 238 -15.17 -9.85 -8.89
CA GLU A 238 -16.56 -9.94 -8.42
C GLU A 238 -16.74 -11.07 -7.39
N GLU A 239 -16.01 -12.18 -7.53
CA GLU A 239 -16.03 -13.26 -6.53
C GLU A 239 -15.55 -12.75 -5.17
N VAL A 240 -14.40 -12.05 -5.16
CA VAL A 240 -13.81 -11.51 -3.93
C VAL A 240 -14.66 -10.40 -3.33
N SER A 241 -15.15 -9.48 -4.15
CA SER A 241 -16.03 -8.37 -3.73
C SER A 241 -17.32 -8.90 -3.10
N ASN A 242 -17.97 -9.89 -3.74
CA ASN A 242 -19.20 -10.50 -3.22
C ASN A 242 -18.98 -11.24 -1.90
N TYR A 243 -17.84 -11.91 -1.73
CA TYR A 243 -17.53 -12.59 -0.47
C TYR A 243 -17.25 -11.58 0.65
N LEU A 244 -16.35 -10.62 0.42
CA LEU A 244 -15.96 -9.65 1.45
C LEU A 244 -17.11 -8.75 1.89
N SER A 245 -17.99 -8.33 0.97
CA SER A 245 -19.17 -7.52 1.29
C SER A 245 -20.19 -8.24 2.17
N LYS A 246 -20.22 -9.58 2.14
CA LYS A 246 -21.11 -10.42 2.97
C LYS A 246 -20.44 -10.98 4.21
N LEU A 247 -19.12 -10.78 4.37
CA LEU A 247 -18.36 -11.36 5.48
C LEU A 247 -18.85 -10.87 6.86
N SER A 248 -19.35 -9.63 6.94
CA SER A 248 -19.96 -9.09 8.17
C SER A 248 -21.23 -9.83 8.59
N GLU A 249 -21.95 -10.43 7.62
CA GLU A 249 -23.17 -11.20 7.87
C GLU A 249 -22.90 -12.64 8.30
N ASN A 250 -21.64 -13.07 8.28
CA ASN A 250 -21.26 -14.32 8.91
C ASN A 250 -21.58 -14.24 10.41
N ASN A 251 -22.51 -15.09 10.87
CA ASN A 251 -23.00 -15.13 12.25
C ASN A 251 -21.89 -15.09 13.30
N PHE A 252 -20.73 -15.68 13.00
CA PHE A 252 -19.60 -15.70 13.92
C PHE A 252 -18.88 -14.34 13.97
N VAL A 253 -18.61 -13.71 12.82
CA VAL A 253 -18.02 -12.37 12.71
C VAL A 253 -18.95 -11.33 13.35
N LYS A 254 -20.25 -11.41 13.05
CA LYS A 254 -21.28 -10.54 13.61
C LYS A 254 -21.29 -10.55 15.14
N LYS A 255 -21.25 -11.73 15.76
CA LYS A 255 -21.22 -11.86 17.22
C LYS A 255 -19.98 -11.21 17.85
N GLN A 256 -18.82 -11.28 17.20
CA GLN A 256 -17.60 -10.61 17.70
C GLN A 256 -17.72 -9.09 17.63
N PHE A 257 -18.24 -8.55 16.52
CA PHE A 257 -18.48 -7.11 16.39
C PHE A 257 -19.49 -6.58 17.42
N GLU A 258 -20.64 -7.24 17.56
CA GLU A 258 -21.67 -6.86 18.54
C GLU A 258 -21.12 -6.85 19.98
N ARG A 259 -20.23 -7.79 20.30
CA ARG A 259 -19.58 -7.86 21.61
C ARG A 259 -18.62 -6.70 21.84
N ILE A 260 -17.76 -6.38 20.87
CA ILE A 260 -16.82 -5.25 20.97
C ILE A 260 -17.59 -3.94 21.19
N ILE A 261 -18.70 -3.73 20.48
CA ILE A 261 -19.53 -2.53 20.64
C ILE A 261 -20.15 -2.44 22.03
N LYS A 262 -20.57 -3.55 22.64
CA LYS A 262 -21.13 -3.57 24.01
C LYS A 262 -20.13 -3.23 25.10
N GLU A 263 -18.84 -3.44 24.85
CA GLU A 263 -17.75 -3.16 25.80
C GLU A 263 -17.21 -1.73 25.70
N LEU A 264 -17.68 -0.93 24.73
CA LEU A 264 -17.31 0.48 24.50
C LEU A 264 -18.30 1.46 25.13
#